data_AF-A0A660RGG6-F1
#
_entry.id   AF-A0A660RGG6-F1
#
_cell.length_a   1.000
_cell.length_b   1.000
_cell.length_c   1.000
_cell.angle_alpha   90.00
_cell.angle_beta   90.00
_cell.angle_gamma   90.00
#
_symmetry.space_group_name_H-M   'P 1'
#
loop_
_entity.id
_entity.type
_entity.pdbx_description
1 polymer ?
#
loop_
_entity_poly.entity_id
_entity_poly.type
_entity_poly.pdbx_seq_one_letter_code
_entity_poly.pdbx_strand_id
1 'polypeptide(L)'
;MKRYVFFLLILSSLVFPQIRIHLNGELYASFQTEELLKISYDLPKWNGPGVSFLEILPLMEEIGSLTLENDRGRMTIDDDVSDKLWDFYLLWNGKNWDVLRENTVIFQDLRDIEIVGDEIEGGEIEVWISWEGTEKLKEEIKRFEKLHKGIKVRVVDVPKTEGKLLTVMKAGGKLPDVVMVQGSFISSLKRARAIQSLDYIFKDVKSALIEKSWKAFELDGRIWAIPFYLDTQMVFYNRKLFREKKIPFPRKDWTLSEMEEMASSLNDEDTFGLIWNAYSAYWFIPFQLGSGKERIVEEDGRVIIDDEATKEAITYVYDSIKKKTMYAMERDAMVSFFARGKVGMILGGSFMIPEFKRLDLDFSVAPYPFNERKGKNISPLLDFKGFSIVRKTKEPVLARRLIEYLISVGVQKRFCENFYKLPVNEDPFKAMEENDDIFETAFESVKIGYIIPTSRMYRVYKSTMWKLLRLVFSGKMSVKEVLEKGQKILDRIWKEGTK
;
A
#
# COMPACT_ATOMS: atom_id res chain seq x y z
N MET A 1 -66.62 -16.69 21.05
CA MET A 1 -65.92 -17.93 21.45
C MET A 1 -64.68 -18.07 20.58
N LYS A 2 -63.49 -18.03 21.19
CA LYS A 2 -62.17 -18.03 20.53
C LYS A 2 -61.88 -19.37 19.84
N ARG A 3 -61.20 -19.33 18.69
CA ARG A 3 -60.11 -20.26 18.34
C ARG A 3 -59.09 -19.53 17.47
N TYR A 4 -58.02 -19.04 18.11
CA TYR A 4 -56.78 -18.66 17.43
C TYR A 4 -55.93 -19.93 17.34
N VAL A 5 -55.61 -20.35 16.13
CA VAL A 5 -54.60 -21.39 15.88
C VAL A 5 -53.25 -20.69 15.87
N PHE A 6 -52.44 -20.93 16.89
CA PHE A 6 -51.02 -20.56 16.92
C PHE A 6 -50.27 -21.49 15.97
N PHE A 7 -49.73 -20.96 14.88
CA PHE A 7 -48.66 -21.62 14.16
C PHE A 7 -47.36 -21.37 14.92
N LEU A 8 -46.90 -22.38 15.65
CA LEU A 8 -45.55 -22.42 16.20
C LEU A 8 -44.59 -22.70 15.03
N LEU A 9 -43.96 -21.66 14.49
CA LEU A 9 -42.80 -21.82 13.61
C LEU A 9 -41.64 -22.31 14.49
N ILE A 10 -41.40 -23.62 14.46
CA ILE A 10 -40.15 -24.20 14.96
C ILE A 10 -39.07 -23.72 13.98
N LEU A 11 -38.40 -22.62 14.31
CA LEU A 11 -37.08 -22.30 13.77
C LEU A 11 -36.16 -23.43 14.26
N SER A 12 -35.97 -24.46 13.44
CA SER A 12 -34.82 -25.34 13.61
C SER A 12 -33.59 -24.45 13.56
N SER A 13 -32.91 -24.28 14.70
CA SER A 13 -31.59 -23.68 14.74
C SER A 13 -30.72 -24.42 13.72
N LEU A 14 -30.41 -23.78 12.60
CA LEU A 14 -29.38 -24.26 11.69
C LEU A 14 -28.10 -24.37 12.53
N VAL A 15 -27.75 -25.59 12.91
CA VAL A 15 -26.48 -25.86 13.58
C VAL A 15 -25.42 -25.70 12.50
N PHE A 16 -24.83 -24.51 12.42
CA PHE A 16 -23.73 -24.26 11.52
C PHE A 16 -22.52 -25.11 11.93
N PRO A 17 -21.71 -25.57 10.97
CA PRO A 17 -20.52 -26.34 11.29
C PRO A 17 -19.53 -25.51 12.13
N GLN A 18 -18.92 -26.17 13.11
CA GLN A 18 -17.85 -25.63 13.93
C GLN A 18 -16.53 -26.23 13.46
N ILE A 19 -15.48 -25.42 13.41
CA ILE A 19 -14.11 -25.89 13.19
C ILE A 19 -13.39 -25.90 14.53
N ARG A 20 -12.72 -26.99 14.85
CA ARG A 20 -11.85 -27.12 16.03
C ARG A 20 -10.40 -27.23 15.58
N ILE A 21 -9.52 -26.54 16.29
CA ILE A 21 -8.09 -26.60 16.07
C ILE A 21 -7.47 -27.17 17.34
N HIS A 22 -6.78 -28.27 17.17
CA HIS A 22 -6.01 -28.93 18.21
C HIS A 22 -4.53 -28.74 17.93
N LEU A 23 -3.76 -28.54 18.99
CA LEU A 23 -2.32 -28.40 18.96
C LEU A 23 -1.75 -29.42 19.95
N ASN A 24 -0.92 -30.33 19.45
CA ASN A 24 -0.31 -31.40 20.23
C ASN A 24 -1.33 -32.21 21.06
N GLY A 25 -2.50 -32.48 20.47
CA GLY A 25 -3.60 -33.21 21.08
C GLY A 25 -4.50 -32.41 22.03
N GLU A 26 -4.21 -31.13 22.28
CA GLU A 26 -5.03 -30.25 23.12
C GLU A 26 -5.87 -29.27 22.30
N LEU A 27 -7.09 -28.98 22.73
CA LEU A 27 -7.94 -28.00 22.06
C LEU A 27 -7.34 -26.59 22.19
N TYR A 28 -6.83 -26.05 21.09
CA TYR A 28 -6.21 -24.73 21.03
C TYR A 28 -7.27 -23.62 20.87
N ALA A 29 -8.09 -23.76 19.82
CA ALA A 29 -9.13 -22.82 19.45
C ALA A 29 -10.32 -23.53 18.79
N SER A 30 -11.45 -22.85 18.79
CA SER A 30 -12.58 -23.29 17.99
C SER A 30 -13.37 -22.10 17.46
N PHE A 31 -13.81 -22.22 16.21
CA PHE A 31 -14.50 -21.17 15.49
C PHE A 31 -15.86 -21.65 15.03
N GLN A 32 -16.89 -20.87 15.36
CA GLN A 32 -18.19 -21.02 14.73
C GLN A 32 -18.12 -20.47 13.31
N THR A 33 -18.91 -21.05 12.38
CA THR A 33 -18.99 -20.53 11.00
C THR A 33 -19.29 -19.02 10.96
N GLU A 34 -20.16 -18.52 11.83
CA GLU A 34 -20.47 -17.08 11.88
C GLU A 34 -19.26 -16.21 12.24
N GLU A 35 -18.33 -16.73 13.05
CA GLU A 35 -17.10 -16.02 13.42
C GLU A 35 -16.12 -15.98 12.24
N LEU A 36 -16.00 -17.10 11.53
CA LEU A 36 -15.18 -17.19 10.31
C LEU A 36 -15.73 -16.32 9.19
N LEU A 37 -17.05 -16.32 8.98
CA LEU A 37 -17.69 -15.47 7.97
C LEU A 37 -17.46 -13.98 8.22
N LYS A 38 -17.42 -13.53 9.48
CA LYS A 38 -17.13 -12.13 9.84
C LYS A 38 -15.72 -11.67 9.46
N ILE A 39 -14.78 -12.60 9.31
CA ILE A 39 -13.39 -12.30 8.97
C ILE A 39 -13.03 -12.73 7.54
N SER A 40 -13.95 -13.44 6.89
CA SER A 40 -13.78 -13.93 5.54
C SER A 40 -13.76 -12.81 4.51
N TYR A 41 -13.20 -13.12 3.37
CA TYR A 41 -13.04 -12.23 2.25
C TYR A 41 -13.16 -13.00 0.94
N ASP A 42 -13.59 -12.32 -0.10
CA ASP A 42 -13.71 -12.94 -1.41
C ASP A 42 -12.33 -13.33 -1.92
N LEU A 43 -12.19 -14.61 -2.27
CA LEU A 43 -11.05 -15.15 -3.01
C LEU A 43 -11.41 -15.07 -4.50
N PRO A 44 -10.91 -14.09 -5.29
CA PRO A 44 -11.40 -13.82 -6.65
C PRO A 44 -11.31 -15.01 -7.59
N LYS A 45 -10.33 -15.91 -7.38
CA LYS A 45 -10.19 -17.13 -8.19
C LYS A 45 -11.27 -18.18 -7.92
N TRP A 46 -11.93 -18.13 -6.75
CA TRP A 46 -12.87 -19.16 -6.28
C TRP A 46 -14.29 -18.66 -6.08
N ASN A 47 -14.55 -17.36 -6.27
CA ASN A 47 -15.87 -16.73 -6.17
C ASN A 47 -16.61 -17.12 -4.87
N GLY A 48 -15.90 -17.11 -3.75
CA GLY A 48 -16.46 -17.45 -2.45
C GLY A 48 -15.67 -16.87 -1.28
N PRO A 49 -16.31 -16.73 -0.11
CA PRO A 49 -15.65 -16.21 1.08
C PRO A 49 -14.66 -17.23 1.64
N GLY A 50 -13.43 -16.79 1.91
CA GLY A 50 -12.39 -17.60 2.49
C GLY A 50 -11.61 -16.91 3.61
N VAL A 51 -10.81 -17.71 4.33
CA VAL A 51 -9.99 -17.27 5.46
C VAL A 51 -8.62 -17.94 5.38
N SER A 52 -7.53 -17.16 5.43
CA SER A 52 -6.18 -17.73 5.44
C SER A 52 -5.90 -18.46 6.75
N PHE A 53 -5.13 -19.55 6.67
CA PHE A 53 -4.66 -20.27 7.86
C PHE A 53 -3.81 -19.37 8.77
N LEU A 54 -3.09 -18.39 8.21
CA LEU A 54 -2.35 -17.39 8.99
C LEU A 54 -3.23 -16.56 9.93
N GLU A 55 -4.56 -16.52 9.71
CA GLU A 55 -5.49 -15.73 10.51
C GLU A 55 -6.23 -16.55 11.58
N ILE A 56 -6.04 -17.87 11.64
CA ILE A 56 -6.78 -18.76 12.56
C ILE A 56 -5.93 -19.82 13.27
N LEU A 57 -4.77 -20.19 12.72
CA LEU A 57 -3.91 -21.21 13.31
C LEU A 57 -3.01 -20.63 14.43
N PRO A 58 -2.53 -21.47 15.36
CA PRO A 58 -1.47 -21.10 16.32
C PRO A 58 -0.19 -20.62 15.62
N LEU A 59 0.66 -19.92 16.38
CA LEU A 59 1.91 -19.38 15.86
C LEU A 59 2.99 -20.44 15.96
N MET A 60 3.37 -21.05 14.85
CA MET A 60 4.28 -22.20 14.84
C MET A 60 5.72 -21.79 14.53
N GLU A 61 6.67 -22.38 15.27
CA GLU A 61 8.09 -22.41 14.89
C GLU A 61 8.30 -23.48 13.81
N GLU A 62 7.85 -24.70 14.08
CA GLU A 62 7.92 -25.86 13.18
C GLU A 62 6.60 -26.65 13.25
N ILE A 63 6.12 -27.14 12.11
CA ILE A 63 4.97 -28.05 12.04
C ILE A 63 5.50 -29.44 11.67
N GLY A 64 5.44 -30.38 12.60
CA GLY A 64 5.79 -31.78 12.34
C GLY A 64 4.71 -32.51 11.52
N SER A 65 3.43 -32.24 11.79
CA SER A 65 2.33 -32.69 10.94
C SER A 65 1.10 -31.80 11.04
N LEU A 66 0.33 -31.76 9.96
CA LEU A 66 -0.96 -31.08 9.86
C LEU A 66 -2.02 -32.08 9.38
N THR A 67 -2.95 -32.45 10.25
CA THR A 67 -4.05 -33.36 9.91
C THR A 67 -5.36 -32.59 9.79
N LEU A 68 -6.06 -32.80 8.68
CA LEU A 68 -7.40 -32.30 8.40
C LEU A 68 -8.39 -33.46 8.56
N GLU A 69 -9.47 -33.26 9.30
CA GLU A 69 -10.43 -34.32 9.59
C GLU A 69 -11.89 -33.84 9.41
N ASN A 70 -12.73 -34.76 8.95
CA ASN A 70 -14.17 -34.62 8.84
C ASN A 70 -14.87 -35.93 9.22
N ASP A 71 -16.21 -35.96 9.14
CA ASP A 71 -17.02 -37.14 9.51
C ASP A 71 -16.77 -38.38 8.61
N ARG A 72 -16.07 -38.23 7.48
CA ARG A 72 -15.85 -39.27 6.47
C ARG A 72 -14.40 -39.77 6.41
N GLY A 73 -13.45 -39.05 7.02
CA GLY A 73 -12.05 -39.43 7.00
C GLY A 73 -11.11 -38.30 7.41
N ARG A 74 -9.82 -38.58 7.31
CA ARG A 74 -8.73 -37.64 7.63
C ARG A 74 -7.65 -37.65 6.56
N MET A 75 -6.97 -36.52 6.41
CA MET A 75 -5.81 -36.33 5.54
C MET A 75 -4.68 -35.73 6.37
N THR A 76 -3.52 -36.37 6.39
CA THR A 76 -2.32 -35.84 7.06
C THR A 76 -1.33 -35.32 6.02
N ILE A 77 -0.76 -34.16 6.31
CA ILE A 77 0.39 -33.59 5.61
C ILE A 77 1.58 -33.75 6.56
N ASP A 78 2.48 -34.67 6.25
CA ASP A 78 3.62 -35.06 7.08
C ASP A 78 4.90 -34.23 6.81
N ASP A 79 4.84 -33.27 5.88
CA ASP A 79 5.95 -32.34 5.61
C ASP A 79 5.80 -31.07 6.47
N ASP A 80 6.91 -30.46 6.87
CA ASP A 80 6.87 -29.15 7.53
C ASP A 80 6.34 -28.07 6.58
N VAL A 81 5.17 -27.56 6.95
CA VAL A 81 4.43 -26.51 6.24
C VAL A 81 4.35 -25.22 7.05
N SER A 82 5.09 -25.09 8.15
CA SER A 82 5.14 -23.86 8.97
C SER A 82 5.44 -22.61 8.12
N ASP A 83 6.40 -22.75 7.21
CA ASP A 83 6.80 -21.75 6.22
C ASP A 83 6.04 -21.89 4.90
N LYS A 84 4.82 -22.42 4.90
CA LYS A 84 3.92 -22.50 3.73
C LYS A 84 2.46 -22.25 4.09
N LEU A 85 2.16 -21.85 5.32
CA LEU A 85 0.79 -21.62 5.78
C LEU A 85 0.04 -20.54 4.97
N TRP A 86 0.76 -19.62 4.31
CA TRP A 86 0.18 -18.65 3.38
C TRP A 86 -0.49 -19.28 2.15
N ASP A 87 -0.17 -20.54 1.81
CA ASP A 87 -0.82 -21.26 0.73
C ASP A 87 -2.16 -21.86 1.16
N PHE A 88 -2.47 -21.90 2.46
CA PHE A 88 -3.66 -22.58 2.96
C PHE A 88 -4.79 -21.61 3.28
N TYR A 89 -5.98 -21.97 2.83
CA TYR A 89 -7.20 -21.21 3.04
C TYR A 89 -8.36 -22.13 3.39
N LEU A 90 -9.24 -21.67 4.27
CA LEU A 90 -10.60 -22.17 4.33
C LEU A 90 -11.43 -21.49 3.24
N LEU A 91 -12.31 -22.23 2.57
CA LEU A 91 -13.30 -21.72 1.62
C LEU A 91 -14.69 -22.17 2.03
N TRP A 92 -15.61 -21.22 2.17
CA TRP A 92 -17.00 -21.52 2.45
C TRP A 92 -17.74 -21.92 1.18
N ASN A 93 -18.27 -23.15 1.13
CA ASN A 93 -19.00 -23.68 -0.02
C ASN A 93 -20.53 -23.47 0.05
N GLY A 94 -21.00 -22.64 0.99
CA GLY A 94 -22.42 -22.42 1.26
C GLY A 94 -23.00 -23.33 2.36
N LYS A 95 -22.29 -24.40 2.73
CA LYS A 95 -22.74 -25.36 3.74
C LYS A 95 -21.67 -25.72 4.75
N ASN A 96 -20.43 -25.95 4.30
CA ASN A 96 -19.27 -26.30 5.11
C ASN A 96 -18.03 -25.54 4.63
N TRP A 97 -16.92 -25.75 5.33
CA TRP A 97 -15.62 -25.19 4.99
C TRP A 97 -14.74 -26.26 4.32
N ASP A 98 -14.28 -25.96 3.12
CA ASP A 98 -13.29 -26.76 2.42
C ASP A 98 -11.88 -26.17 2.67
N VAL A 99 -10.84 -26.99 2.59
CA VAL A 99 -9.46 -26.56 2.69
C VAL A 99 -8.84 -26.49 1.30
N LEU A 100 -8.33 -25.32 0.97
CA LEU A 100 -7.55 -25.06 -0.22
C LEU A 100 -6.08 -25.02 0.14
N ARG A 101 -5.26 -25.56 -0.74
CA ARG A 101 -3.83 -25.28 -0.80
C ARG A 101 -3.51 -24.70 -2.16
N GLU A 102 -2.91 -23.52 -2.16
CA GLU A 102 -2.69 -22.65 -3.32
C GLU A 102 -4.03 -22.34 -4.02
N ASN A 103 -4.41 -23.18 -4.97
CA ASN A 103 -5.63 -23.08 -5.77
C ASN A 103 -6.19 -24.47 -6.05
N THR A 104 -6.15 -25.39 -5.08
CA THR A 104 -6.79 -26.68 -5.22
C THR A 104 -7.46 -27.02 -3.90
N VAL A 105 -8.72 -27.44 -3.97
CA VAL A 105 -9.41 -28.02 -2.82
C VAL A 105 -8.73 -29.36 -2.52
N ILE A 106 -8.04 -29.42 -1.39
CA ILE A 106 -7.34 -30.64 -0.94
C ILE A 106 -8.16 -31.44 0.06
N PHE A 107 -9.13 -30.79 0.73
CA PHE A 107 -9.97 -31.44 1.73
C PHE A 107 -11.34 -30.77 1.77
N GLN A 108 -12.41 -31.56 1.88
CA GLN A 108 -13.79 -31.05 1.88
C GLN A 108 -14.44 -31.21 3.25
N ASP A 109 -15.44 -30.39 3.54
CA ASP A 109 -16.30 -30.51 4.72
C ASP A 109 -15.53 -30.57 6.07
N LEU A 110 -14.48 -29.76 6.22
CA LEU A 110 -13.58 -29.74 7.39
C LEU A 110 -14.33 -29.58 8.72
N ARG A 111 -13.92 -30.38 9.72
CA ARG A 111 -14.38 -30.31 11.11
C ARG A 111 -13.25 -30.01 12.09
N ASP A 112 -12.11 -30.65 11.89
CA ASP A 112 -11.01 -30.63 12.85
C ASP A 112 -9.68 -30.43 12.11
N ILE A 113 -8.83 -29.58 12.68
CA ILE A 113 -7.43 -29.44 12.31
C ILE A 113 -6.60 -29.88 13.52
N GLU A 114 -5.75 -30.88 13.36
CA GLU A 114 -4.75 -31.28 14.35
C GLU A 114 -3.38 -30.83 13.85
N ILE A 115 -2.65 -30.11 14.70
CA ILE A 115 -1.29 -29.66 14.43
C ILE A 115 -0.39 -30.32 15.47
N VAL A 116 0.62 -31.05 15.00
CA VAL A 116 1.70 -31.55 15.87
C VAL A 116 2.96 -30.77 15.53
N GLY A 117 3.57 -30.11 16.50
CA GLY A 117 4.76 -29.29 16.28
C GLY A 117 5.10 -28.37 17.44
N ASP A 118 6.08 -27.50 17.19
CA ASP A 118 6.61 -26.56 18.18
C ASP A 118 5.94 -25.19 18.03
N GLU A 119 5.17 -24.80 19.04
CA GLU A 119 4.53 -23.49 19.09
C GLU A 119 5.51 -22.42 19.62
N ILE A 120 5.38 -21.20 19.12
CA ILE A 120 6.02 -20.02 19.69
C ILE A 120 5.26 -19.64 20.97
N GLU A 121 5.72 -20.16 22.11
CA GLU A 121 5.13 -19.89 23.42
C GLU A 121 5.57 -18.54 23.99
N GLY A 122 4.79 -17.50 23.70
CA GLY A 122 4.96 -16.19 24.29
C GLY A 122 6.12 -15.37 23.71
N GLY A 123 6.17 -14.10 24.13
CA GLY A 123 7.13 -13.14 23.62
C GLY A 123 6.57 -11.73 23.61
N GLU A 124 7.45 -10.73 23.63
CA GLU A 124 7.06 -9.33 23.52
C GLU A 124 7.87 -8.64 22.43
N ILE A 125 7.19 -8.09 21.44
CA ILE A 125 7.81 -7.30 20.37
C ILE A 125 7.24 -5.87 20.34
N GLU A 126 8.08 -4.93 19.95
CA GLU A 126 7.67 -3.55 19.72
C GLU A 126 7.64 -3.24 18.21
N VAL A 127 6.54 -2.63 17.76
CA VAL A 127 6.29 -2.32 16.35
C VAL A 127 6.05 -0.84 16.20
N TRP A 128 6.83 -0.17 15.35
CA TRP A 128 6.58 1.23 15.00
C TRP A 128 5.83 1.33 13.67
N ILE A 129 4.68 1.98 13.71
CA ILE A 129 3.80 2.22 12.56
C ILE A 129 3.65 3.72 12.31
N SER A 130 3.18 4.11 11.12
CA SER A 130 3.00 5.51 10.71
C SER A 130 1.96 5.57 9.58
N TRP A 131 1.69 6.79 9.07
CA TRP A 131 0.78 7.10 7.95
C TRP A 131 -0.71 6.89 8.27
N GLU A 132 -1.59 7.13 7.29
CA GLU A 132 -3.03 6.97 7.46
C GLU A 132 -3.39 5.48 7.65
N GLY A 133 -4.32 5.20 8.57
CA GLY A 133 -4.78 3.84 8.86
C GLY A 133 -4.16 3.19 10.10
N THR A 134 -3.35 3.92 10.89
CA THR A 134 -2.69 3.35 12.09
C THR A 134 -3.66 2.77 13.10
N GLU A 135 -4.85 3.35 13.29
CA GLU A 135 -5.88 2.78 14.16
C GLU A 135 -6.35 1.40 13.69
N LYS A 136 -6.55 1.22 12.38
CA LYS A 136 -6.95 -0.09 11.84
C LYS A 136 -5.83 -1.11 11.93
N LEU A 137 -4.59 -0.70 11.70
CA LEU A 137 -3.45 -1.58 11.88
C LEU A 137 -3.28 -2.02 13.34
N LYS A 138 -3.55 -1.13 14.31
CA LYS A 138 -3.61 -1.50 15.75
C LYS A 138 -4.73 -2.50 16.03
N GLU A 139 -5.90 -2.38 15.40
CA GLU A 139 -6.98 -3.37 15.53
C GLU A 139 -6.56 -4.76 15.04
N GLU A 140 -5.91 -4.84 13.87
CA GLU A 140 -5.42 -6.10 13.31
C GLU A 140 -4.29 -6.70 14.17
N ILE A 141 -3.36 -5.88 14.68
CA ILE A 141 -2.35 -6.35 15.64
C ILE A 141 -2.98 -6.85 16.95
N LYS A 142 -4.02 -6.17 17.44
CA LYS A 142 -4.77 -6.64 18.62
C LYS A 142 -5.51 -7.95 18.35
N ARG A 143 -5.98 -8.18 17.12
CA ARG A 143 -6.54 -9.47 16.69
C ARG A 143 -5.46 -10.54 16.71
N PHE A 144 -4.27 -10.25 16.20
CA PHE A 144 -3.11 -11.14 16.29
C PHE A 144 -2.79 -11.54 17.74
N GLU A 145 -2.71 -10.59 18.68
CA GLU A 145 -2.46 -10.91 20.10
C GLU A 145 -3.56 -11.79 20.72
N LYS A 146 -4.82 -11.61 20.32
CA LYS A 146 -5.92 -12.43 20.83
C LYS A 146 -5.89 -13.87 20.32
N LEU A 147 -5.39 -14.07 19.11
CA LEU A 147 -5.28 -15.39 18.48
C LEU A 147 -4.10 -16.19 19.01
N HIS A 148 -3.03 -15.52 19.46
CA HIS A 148 -1.77 -16.15 19.88
C HIS A 148 -1.52 -15.89 21.36
N LYS A 149 -1.88 -16.86 22.21
CA LYS A 149 -1.78 -16.72 23.67
C LYS A 149 -0.33 -16.48 24.10
N GLY A 150 -0.12 -15.59 25.08
CA GLY A 150 1.21 -15.27 25.60
C GLY A 150 2.01 -14.26 24.77
N ILE A 151 1.62 -13.97 23.54
CA ILE A 151 2.25 -12.97 22.68
C ILE A 151 1.77 -11.57 23.05
N LYS A 152 2.71 -10.62 23.13
CA LYS A 152 2.45 -9.19 23.32
C LYS A 152 3.09 -8.37 22.22
N VAL A 153 2.33 -7.42 21.67
CA VAL A 153 2.78 -6.52 20.62
C VAL A 153 2.57 -5.07 21.06
N ARG A 154 3.67 -4.40 21.44
CA ARG A 154 3.65 -2.98 21.76
C ARG A 154 3.67 -2.16 20.47
N VAL A 155 2.53 -1.60 20.09
CA VAL A 155 2.42 -0.74 18.90
C VAL A 155 2.66 0.73 19.27
N VAL A 156 3.56 1.39 18.56
CA VAL A 156 3.85 2.82 18.72
C VAL A 156 3.62 3.55 17.40
N ASP A 157 2.77 4.58 17.42
CA ASP A 157 2.61 5.49 16.29
C ASP A 157 3.78 6.49 16.27
N VAL A 158 4.64 6.38 15.25
CA VAL A 158 5.87 7.15 15.13
C VAL A 158 5.89 7.86 13.78
N PRO A 159 5.48 9.13 13.71
CA PRO A 159 5.63 9.92 12.50
C PRO A 159 7.10 9.95 12.04
N LYS A 160 7.33 9.71 10.74
CA LYS A 160 8.68 9.63 10.15
C LYS A 160 9.53 8.54 10.80
N THR A 161 8.97 7.34 10.93
CA THR A 161 9.54 6.15 11.56
C THR A 161 11.02 5.96 11.25
N GLU A 162 11.44 6.10 9.99
CA GLU A 162 12.81 5.83 9.55
C GLU A 162 13.80 6.86 10.11
N GLY A 163 13.39 8.14 10.16
CA GLY A 163 14.20 9.21 10.74
C GLY A 163 14.33 9.06 12.25
N LYS A 164 13.24 8.70 12.94
CA LYS A 164 13.25 8.42 14.38
C LYS A 164 14.13 7.22 14.70
N LEU A 165 14.03 6.13 13.92
CA LEU A 165 14.83 4.92 14.11
C LEU A 165 16.33 5.22 14.04
N LEU A 166 16.75 5.95 13.00
CA LEU A 166 18.16 6.35 12.86
C LEU A 166 18.63 7.24 14.02
N THR A 167 17.75 8.11 14.53
CA THR A 167 18.08 9.01 15.64
C THR A 167 18.25 8.23 16.94
N VAL A 168 17.29 7.36 17.28
CA VAL A 168 17.35 6.53 18.50
C VAL A 168 18.53 5.57 18.46
N MET A 169 18.79 4.96 17.31
CA MET A 169 19.95 4.07 17.12
C MET A 169 21.28 4.78 17.33
N LYS A 170 21.45 5.99 16.80
CA LYS A 170 22.66 6.80 17.02
C LYS A 170 22.84 7.19 18.48
N ALA A 171 21.74 7.41 19.19
CA ALA A 171 21.74 7.71 20.62
C ALA A 171 21.95 6.46 21.51
N GLY A 172 22.04 5.25 20.93
CA GLY A 172 22.13 4.00 21.68
C GLY A 172 20.85 3.64 22.45
N GLY A 173 19.70 4.19 22.07
CA GLY A 173 18.43 3.93 22.73
C GLY A 173 17.82 2.57 22.37
N LYS A 174 16.74 2.18 23.08
CA LYS A 174 15.95 0.98 22.79
C LYS A 174 15.29 1.11 21.42
N LEU A 175 15.53 0.13 20.55
CA LEU A 175 14.94 0.05 19.21
C LEU A 175 13.70 -0.87 19.23
N PRO A 176 12.74 -0.67 18.31
CA PRO A 176 11.68 -1.63 18.09
C PRO A 176 12.22 -2.89 17.38
N ASP A 177 11.37 -3.91 17.29
CA ASP A 177 11.66 -5.16 16.57
C ASP A 177 11.25 -5.05 15.11
N VAL A 178 10.09 -4.43 14.85
CA VAL A 178 9.55 -4.20 13.50
C VAL A 178 9.30 -2.72 13.28
N VAL A 179 9.60 -2.24 12.09
CA VAL A 179 9.32 -0.87 11.66
C VAL A 179 8.62 -0.86 10.32
N MET A 180 7.55 -0.07 10.22
CA MET A 180 6.95 0.26 8.94
C MET A 180 7.80 1.32 8.23
N VAL A 181 8.12 1.11 6.96
CA VAL A 181 9.06 1.91 6.17
C VAL A 181 8.53 2.18 4.77
N GLN A 182 8.96 3.30 4.18
CA GLN A 182 8.83 3.58 2.76
C GLN A 182 10.08 3.13 2.00
N GLY A 183 9.91 2.58 0.79
CA GLY A 183 11.00 2.05 -0.04
C GLY A 183 12.20 2.99 -0.23
N SER A 184 11.94 4.29 -0.39
CA SER A 184 12.99 5.30 -0.58
C SER A 184 13.99 5.44 0.59
N PHE A 185 13.67 4.91 1.77
CA PHE A 185 14.53 4.95 2.95
C PHE A 185 15.43 3.72 3.11
N ILE A 186 15.18 2.62 2.39
CA ILE A 186 15.94 1.37 2.52
C ILE A 186 17.44 1.60 2.35
N SER A 187 17.88 2.37 1.35
CA SER A 187 19.29 2.72 1.16
C SER A 187 19.91 3.41 2.38
N SER A 188 19.16 4.24 3.10
CA SER A 188 19.65 4.93 4.30
C SER A 188 19.68 4.00 5.52
N LEU A 189 18.63 3.20 5.71
CA LEU A 189 18.52 2.24 6.82
C LEU A 189 19.56 1.13 6.70
N LYS A 190 19.77 0.59 5.49
CA LYS A 190 20.82 -0.39 5.18
C LYS A 190 22.21 0.14 5.52
N ARG A 191 22.59 1.33 5.02
CA ARG A 191 23.91 1.92 5.29
C ARG A 191 24.15 2.12 6.78
N ALA A 192 23.12 2.51 7.51
CA ALA A 192 23.20 2.69 8.96
C ALA A 192 23.14 1.35 9.73
N ARG A 193 22.98 0.21 9.04
CA ARG A 193 22.80 -1.13 9.61
C ARG A 193 21.62 -1.21 10.60
N ALA A 194 20.56 -0.43 10.35
CA ALA A 194 19.39 -0.36 11.21
C ALA A 194 18.44 -1.56 11.03
N ILE A 195 18.40 -2.13 9.83
CA ILE A 195 17.49 -3.21 9.43
C ILE A 195 18.31 -4.40 8.90
N GLN A 196 17.72 -5.58 8.89
CA GLN A 196 18.31 -6.79 8.31
C GLN A 196 17.72 -7.11 6.93
N SER A 197 18.45 -7.89 6.13
CA SER A 197 17.88 -8.52 4.93
C SER A 197 16.85 -9.55 5.36
N LEU A 198 15.82 -9.71 4.55
CA LEU A 198 14.71 -10.63 4.76
C LEU A 198 14.73 -11.77 3.74
N ASP A 199 15.81 -11.96 2.98
CA ASP A 199 15.90 -12.96 1.90
C ASP A 199 15.53 -14.39 2.33
N TYR A 200 15.75 -14.72 3.61
CA TYR A 200 15.43 -16.02 4.21
C TYR A 200 13.93 -16.33 4.28
N ILE A 201 13.07 -15.31 4.19
CA ILE A 201 11.61 -15.43 4.31
C ILE A 201 10.95 -15.59 2.93
N PHE A 202 11.66 -15.38 1.79
CA PHE A 202 11.01 -15.03 0.51
C PHE A 202 11.42 -15.83 -0.73
N LYS A 203 11.36 -17.17 -0.70
CA LYS A 203 11.25 -17.94 -1.96
C LYS A 203 9.80 -18.07 -2.43
N ASP A 204 8.85 -18.32 -1.53
CA ASP A 204 7.50 -18.72 -1.93
C ASP A 204 6.45 -17.59 -1.82
N VAL A 205 6.59 -16.64 -0.87
CA VAL A 205 5.67 -15.48 -0.73
C VAL A 205 5.76 -14.49 -1.91
N LYS A 206 6.83 -14.54 -2.71
CA LYS A 206 7.03 -13.62 -3.84
C LYS A 206 5.96 -13.75 -4.92
N SER A 207 5.38 -14.94 -5.10
CA SER A 207 4.39 -15.22 -6.14
C SER A 207 3.02 -14.60 -5.85
N ALA A 208 2.72 -14.31 -4.57
CA ALA A 208 1.41 -13.78 -4.15
C ALA A 208 1.31 -12.25 -4.23
N LEU A 209 2.45 -11.54 -4.29
CA LEU A 209 2.49 -10.08 -4.33
C LEU A 209 2.88 -9.56 -5.72
N ILE A 210 2.34 -8.40 -6.11
CA ILE A 210 2.67 -7.76 -7.39
C ILE A 210 4.18 -7.50 -7.49
N GLU A 211 4.78 -7.86 -8.63
CA GLU A 211 6.24 -7.83 -8.83
C GLU A 211 6.87 -6.45 -8.54
N LYS A 212 6.18 -5.37 -8.94
CA LYS A 212 6.62 -3.98 -8.71
C LYS A 212 6.83 -3.67 -7.21
N SER A 213 6.11 -4.34 -6.32
CA SER A 213 6.20 -4.09 -4.88
C SER A 213 7.53 -4.53 -4.29
N TRP A 214 8.06 -5.68 -4.72
CA TRP A 214 9.37 -6.19 -4.29
C TRP A 214 10.51 -5.29 -4.72
N LYS A 215 10.46 -4.82 -5.98
CA LYS A 215 11.45 -3.89 -6.54
C LYS A 215 11.59 -2.60 -5.70
N ALA A 216 10.52 -2.16 -5.03
CA ALA A 216 10.56 -0.97 -4.18
C ALA A 216 11.36 -1.16 -2.87
N PHE A 217 11.60 -2.41 -2.45
CA PHE A 217 12.36 -2.74 -1.23
C PHE A 217 13.61 -3.57 -1.49
N GLU A 218 13.90 -3.84 -2.77
CA GLU A 218 15.12 -4.49 -3.21
C GLU A 218 16.27 -3.47 -3.28
N LEU A 219 17.43 -3.86 -2.75
CA LEU A 219 18.67 -3.12 -2.91
C LEU A 219 19.86 -4.07 -2.85
N ASP A 220 20.71 -4.01 -3.88
CA ASP A 220 21.87 -4.89 -4.08
C ASP A 220 21.49 -6.38 -4.11
N GLY A 221 20.40 -6.71 -4.81
CA GLY A 221 19.89 -8.07 -4.98
C GLY A 221 19.29 -8.70 -3.71
N ARG A 222 19.02 -7.89 -2.67
CA ARG A 222 18.45 -8.33 -1.40
C ARG A 222 17.19 -7.57 -1.05
N ILE A 223 16.25 -8.24 -0.39
CA ILE A 223 15.00 -7.66 0.12
C ILE A 223 15.19 -7.16 1.54
N TRP A 224 14.76 -5.92 1.81
CA TRP A 224 14.97 -5.26 3.11
C TRP A 224 13.68 -4.91 3.85
N ALA A 225 12.53 -5.02 3.18
CA ALA A 225 11.21 -4.86 3.79
C ALA A 225 10.18 -5.62 2.99
N ILE A 226 9.08 -5.99 3.65
CA ILE A 226 8.02 -6.78 3.06
C ILE A 226 6.90 -5.83 2.64
N PRO A 227 6.57 -5.77 1.35
CA PRO A 227 5.53 -4.86 0.87
C PRO A 227 4.19 -5.12 1.58
N PHE A 228 3.48 -4.05 1.93
CA PHE A 228 2.17 -4.14 2.58
C PHE A 228 1.08 -3.39 1.81
N TYR A 229 1.32 -2.15 1.39
CA TYR A 229 0.41 -1.43 0.50
C TYR A 229 1.19 -0.39 -0.30
N LEU A 230 0.53 0.23 -1.28
CA LEU A 230 1.04 1.42 -1.93
C LEU A 230 0.01 2.55 -1.98
N ASP A 231 0.53 3.76 -2.13
CA ASP A 231 -0.22 4.91 -2.60
C ASP A 231 0.22 5.26 -4.03
N THR A 232 -0.68 5.85 -4.80
CA THR A 232 -0.40 6.36 -6.15
C THR A 232 -0.90 7.79 -6.33
N GLN A 233 -0.40 8.47 -7.36
CA GLN A 233 -0.82 9.84 -7.69
C GLN A 233 -1.99 9.81 -8.68
N MET A 234 -2.92 10.74 -8.50
CA MET A 234 -4.18 10.82 -9.26
C MET A 234 -4.61 12.29 -9.42
N VAL A 235 -5.44 12.55 -10.42
CA VAL A 235 -6.12 13.84 -10.54
C VAL A 235 -7.45 13.75 -9.80
N PHE A 236 -7.67 14.62 -8.81
CA PHE A 236 -8.94 14.74 -8.12
C PHE A 236 -9.75 15.84 -8.79
N TYR A 237 -11.04 15.62 -8.99
CA TYR A 237 -11.93 16.62 -9.58
C TYR A 237 -13.21 16.79 -8.78
N ASN A 238 -13.67 18.04 -8.69
CA ASN A 238 -14.89 18.42 -7.99
C ASN A 238 -16.10 18.21 -8.90
N ARG A 239 -16.90 17.17 -8.64
CA ARG A 239 -18.00 16.80 -9.55
C ARG A 239 -19.07 17.89 -9.62
N LYS A 240 -19.31 18.60 -8.53
CA LYS A 240 -20.27 19.71 -8.48
C LYS A 240 -19.89 20.83 -9.45
N LEU A 241 -18.64 21.29 -9.43
CA LEU A 241 -18.17 22.35 -10.35
C LEU A 241 -18.26 21.93 -11.81
N PHE A 242 -17.89 20.69 -12.14
CA PHE A 242 -18.02 20.15 -13.49
C PHE A 242 -19.48 20.13 -13.95
N ARG A 243 -20.43 19.70 -13.10
CA ARG A 243 -21.87 19.73 -13.42
C ARG A 243 -22.40 21.14 -13.59
N GLU A 244 -22.05 22.07 -12.70
CA GLU A 244 -22.49 23.47 -12.75
C GLU A 244 -22.03 24.16 -14.04
N LYS A 245 -20.80 23.89 -14.48
CA LYS A 245 -20.23 24.43 -15.72
C LYS A 245 -20.54 23.60 -16.97
N LYS A 246 -21.28 22.49 -16.83
CA LYS A 246 -21.65 21.56 -17.91
C LYS A 246 -20.43 21.02 -18.67
N ILE A 247 -19.34 20.77 -17.95
CA ILE A 247 -18.11 20.19 -18.49
C ILE A 247 -18.16 18.68 -18.27
N PRO A 248 -17.90 17.85 -19.30
CA PRO A 248 -17.79 16.40 -19.13
C PRO A 248 -16.71 16.04 -18.11
N PHE A 249 -16.94 14.98 -17.33
CA PHE A 249 -15.91 14.48 -16.42
C PHE A 249 -14.68 13.95 -17.19
N PRO A 250 -13.48 13.99 -16.58
CA PRO A 250 -12.30 13.38 -17.16
C PRO A 250 -12.53 11.90 -17.52
N ARG A 251 -12.10 11.51 -18.71
CA ARG A 251 -12.08 10.09 -19.13
C ARG A 251 -10.79 9.43 -18.66
N LYS A 252 -10.71 8.10 -18.69
CA LYS A 252 -9.48 7.37 -18.32
C LYS A 252 -8.34 7.57 -19.33
N ASP A 253 -8.68 7.78 -20.60
CA ASP A 253 -7.75 7.91 -21.73
C ASP A 253 -7.55 9.36 -22.19
N TRP A 254 -7.91 10.32 -21.35
CA TRP A 254 -7.76 11.74 -21.63
C TRP A 254 -6.30 12.20 -21.76
N THR A 255 -6.13 13.33 -22.42
CA THR A 255 -4.86 13.90 -22.85
C THR A 255 -4.47 15.14 -22.04
N LEU A 256 -3.21 15.54 -22.15
CA LEU A 256 -2.68 16.72 -21.46
C LEU A 256 -3.37 17.99 -21.94
N SER A 257 -3.66 18.09 -23.25
CA SER A 257 -4.42 19.20 -23.82
C SER A 257 -5.88 19.23 -23.35
N GLU A 258 -6.54 18.09 -23.20
CA GLU A 258 -7.90 18.04 -22.62
C GLU A 258 -7.92 18.49 -21.16
N MET A 259 -6.91 18.12 -20.37
CA MET A 259 -6.79 18.63 -18.99
C MET A 259 -6.62 20.15 -18.96
N GLU A 260 -5.81 20.72 -19.86
CA GLU A 260 -5.63 22.18 -20.00
C GLU A 260 -6.92 22.90 -20.41
N GLU A 261 -7.68 22.32 -21.34
CA GLU A 261 -8.97 22.84 -21.79
C GLU A 261 -9.99 22.82 -20.65
N MET A 262 -10.16 21.67 -19.99
CA MET A 262 -11.06 21.53 -18.85
C MET A 262 -10.70 22.52 -17.73
N ALA A 263 -9.42 22.65 -17.39
CA ALA A 263 -8.96 23.62 -16.41
C ALA A 263 -9.29 25.06 -16.83
N SER A 264 -9.09 25.40 -18.11
CA SER A 264 -9.42 26.73 -18.62
C SER A 264 -10.92 27.02 -18.52
N SER A 265 -11.77 26.09 -18.91
CA SER A 265 -13.23 26.20 -18.81
C SER A 265 -13.74 26.24 -17.37
N LEU A 266 -13.00 25.62 -16.44
CA LEU A 266 -13.31 25.65 -15.02
C LEU A 266 -12.84 26.93 -14.32
N ASN A 267 -12.02 27.79 -14.94
CA ASN A 267 -11.65 29.07 -14.36
C ASN A 267 -12.82 30.08 -14.40
N ASP A 268 -12.97 30.87 -13.34
CA ASP A 268 -13.75 32.11 -13.31
C ASP A 268 -13.21 33.04 -12.20
N GLU A 269 -13.97 34.07 -11.80
CA GLU A 269 -13.58 35.01 -10.74
C GLU A 269 -13.45 34.35 -9.36
N ASP A 270 -14.19 33.25 -9.13
CA ASP A 270 -14.39 32.62 -7.84
C ASP A 270 -13.78 31.22 -7.73
N THR A 271 -13.37 30.62 -8.86
CA THR A 271 -12.92 29.24 -8.96
C THR A 271 -11.62 29.14 -9.75
N PHE A 272 -10.73 28.30 -9.27
CA PHE A 272 -9.53 27.89 -9.99
C PHE A 272 -9.79 26.60 -10.75
N GLY A 273 -9.42 26.54 -12.02
CA GLY A 273 -9.60 25.33 -12.82
C GLY A 273 -8.74 24.17 -12.38
N LEU A 274 -7.44 24.44 -12.19
CA LEU A 274 -6.45 23.46 -11.76
C LEU A 274 -5.47 24.09 -10.77
N ILE A 275 -5.35 23.51 -9.57
CA ILE A 275 -4.28 23.85 -8.63
C ILE A 275 -3.35 22.65 -8.47
N TRP A 276 -2.04 22.91 -8.48
CA TRP A 276 -1.03 21.87 -8.31
C TRP A 276 0.13 22.36 -7.43
N ASN A 277 0.61 21.52 -6.50
CA ASN A 277 1.89 21.72 -5.83
C ASN A 277 3.09 21.37 -6.72
N ALA A 278 3.26 22.17 -7.77
CA ALA A 278 4.34 22.04 -8.75
C ALA A 278 5.74 22.28 -8.16
N TYR A 279 5.85 22.86 -6.96
CA TYR A 279 7.15 23.04 -6.29
C TYR A 279 7.72 21.73 -5.75
N SER A 280 6.89 20.72 -5.54
CA SER A 280 7.33 19.43 -5.01
C SER A 280 7.88 18.55 -6.12
N ALA A 281 9.14 18.13 -5.95
CA ALA A 281 9.76 17.14 -6.82
C ALA A 281 8.96 15.82 -6.89
N TYR A 282 8.30 15.42 -5.79
CA TYR A 282 7.45 14.23 -5.77
C TYR A 282 6.31 14.32 -6.79
N TRP A 283 5.68 15.49 -6.91
CA TRP A 283 4.61 15.68 -7.89
C TRP A 283 5.12 15.98 -9.30
N PHE A 284 6.35 16.51 -9.42
CA PHE A 284 6.95 16.92 -10.68
C PHE A 284 7.54 15.76 -11.51
N ILE A 285 8.04 14.69 -10.86
CA ILE A 285 8.65 13.54 -11.54
C ILE A 285 7.77 12.97 -12.67
N PRO A 286 6.46 12.70 -12.49
CA PRO A 286 5.60 12.21 -13.57
C PRO A 286 5.68 13.02 -14.86
N PHE A 287 5.84 14.34 -14.76
CA PHE A 287 5.96 15.22 -15.93
C PHE A 287 7.33 15.12 -16.58
N GLN A 288 8.41 14.91 -15.82
CA GLN A 288 9.71 14.58 -16.42
C GLN A 288 9.64 13.26 -17.20
N LEU A 289 8.99 12.24 -16.63
CA LEU A 289 8.80 10.94 -17.28
C LEU A 289 7.96 11.09 -18.55
N GLY A 290 6.85 11.83 -18.46
CA GLY A 290 5.97 12.17 -19.60
C GLY A 290 6.64 13.05 -20.66
N SER A 291 7.72 13.77 -20.32
CA SER A 291 8.56 14.52 -21.25
C SER A 291 9.70 13.69 -21.85
N GLY A 292 9.80 12.40 -21.51
CA GLY A 292 10.77 11.47 -22.11
C GLY A 292 11.93 11.07 -21.21
N LYS A 293 11.93 11.44 -19.92
CA LYS A 293 12.92 10.95 -18.96
C LYS A 293 12.64 9.49 -18.62
N GLU A 294 13.63 8.62 -18.73
CA GLU A 294 13.44 7.19 -18.45
C GLU A 294 13.51 6.85 -16.96
N ARG A 295 14.38 7.55 -16.22
CA ARG A 295 14.62 7.31 -14.79
C ARG A 295 15.08 8.58 -14.08
N ILE A 296 14.82 8.66 -12.78
CA ILE A 296 15.25 9.78 -11.92
C ILE A 296 16.64 9.55 -11.33
N VAL A 297 16.96 8.28 -11.05
CA VAL A 297 18.28 7.86 -10.56
C VAL A 297 18.83 6.86 -11.56
N GLU A 298 20.04 7.12 -12.04
CA GLU A 298 20.79 6.26 -12.95
C GLU A 298 21.26 4.98 -12.24
N GLU A 299 21.68 3.97 -13.00
CA GLU A 299 22.19 2.70 -12.45
C GLU A 299 23.42 2.88 -11.56
N ASP A 300 24.28 3.83 -11.91
CA ASP A 300 25.45 4.21 -11.09
C ASP A 300 25.10 5.16 -9.92
N GLY A 301 23.81 5.40 -9.70
CA GLY A 301 23.28 6.25 -8.64
C GLY A 301 23.33 7.75 -8.95
N ARG A 302 23.80 8.19 -10.12
CA ARG A 302 23.74 9.60 -10.50
C ARG A 302 22.29 10.08 -10.67
N VAL A 303 22.13 11.38 -10.63
CA VAL A 303 20.86 12.06 -10.95
C VAL A 303 21.19 13.11 -11.99
N ILE A 304 20.60 12.94 -13.17
CA ILE A 304 20.72 13.90 -14.26
C ILE A 304 19.43 14.73 -14.27
N ILE A 305 19.55 16.05 -14.25
CA ILE A 305 18.44 16.99 -14.38
C ILE A 305 18.67 18.02 -15.47
N ASP A 306 19.93 18.26 -15.86
CA ASP A 306 20.27 19.10 -17.01
C ASP A 306 20.14 18.29 -18.30
N ASP A 307 18.90 17.96 -18.63
CA ASP A 307 18.49 17.19 -19.80
C ASP A 307 17.24 17.81 -20.44
N GLU A 308 17.01 17.52 -21.72
CA GLU A 308 15.89 18.11 -22.47
C GLU A 308 14.52 17.70 -21.90
N ALA A 309 14.36 16.46 -21.42
CA ALA A 309 13.09 16.03 -20.83
C ALA A 309 12.73 16.83 -19.57
N THR A 310 13.70 17.10 -18.70
CA THR A 310 13.50 17.91 -17.49
C THR A 310 13.26 19.37 -17.85
N LYS A 311 14.01 19.92 -18.81
CA LYS A 311 13.81 21.28 -19.31
C LYS A 311 12.42 21.46 -19.91
N GLU A 312 11.95 20.53 -20.71
CA GLU A 312 10.60 20.53 -21.28
C GLU A 312 9.53 20.43 -20.20
N ALA A 313 9.67 19.53 -19.23
CA ALA A 313 8.73 19.41 -18.11
C ALA A 313 8.65 20.71 -17.30
N ILE A 314 9.79 21.35 -16.99
CA ILE A 314 9.80 22.65 -16.29
C ILE A 314 9.11 23.72 -17.14
N THR A 315 9.41 23.76 -18.45
CA THR A 315 8.85 24.74 -19.39
C THR A 315 7.34 24.58 -19.49
N TYR A 316 6.85 23.34 -19.62
CA TYR A 316 5.43 23.00 -19.60
C TYR A 316 4.71 23.58 -18.38
N VAL A 317 5.25 23.32 -17.19
CA VAL A 317 4.67 23.80 -15.93
C VAL A 317 4.72 25.33 -15.87
N TYR A 318 5.85 25.94 -16.22
CA TYR A 318 6.01 27.38 -16.25
C TYR A 318 5.02 28.08 -17.19
N ASP A 319 4.85 27.55 -18.40
CA ASP A 319 3.91 28.07 -19.39
C ASP A 319 2.46 27.88 -18.95
N SER A 320 2.14 26.77 -18.29
CA SER A 320 0.80 26.52 -17.74
C SER A 320 0.45 27.52 -16.63
N ILE A 321 1.43 27.88 -15.78
CA ILE A 321 1.28 28.96 -14.79
C ILE A 321 1.03 30.30 -15.49
N LYS A 322 1.82 30.63 -16.52
CA LYS A 322 1.68 31.90 -17.25
C LYS A 322 0.34 32.03 -17.98
N LYS A 323 -0.11 30.94 -18.61
CA LYS A 323 -1.39 30.87 -19.31
C LYS A 323 -2.59 30.77 -18.36
N LYS A 324 -2.36 30.60 -17.06
CA LYS A 324 -3.39 30.37 -16.03
C LYS A 324 -4.25 29.13 -16.28
N THR A 325 -3.76 28.17 -17.07
CA THR A 325 -4.35 26.83 -17.18
C THR A 325 -4.07 26.02 -15.91
N MET A 326 -3.11 26.46 -15.09
CA MET A 326 -2.76 25.86 -13.81
C MET A 326 -2.24 26.92 -12.83
N TYR A 327 -2.54 26.75 -11.54
CA TYR A 327 -2.04 27.59 -10.46
C TYR A 327 -1.13 26.79 -9.54
N ALA A 328 0.10 27.25 -9.35
CA ALA A 328 1.04 26.62 -8.44
C ALA A 328 0.81 27.08 -6.99
N MET A 329 0.48 26.15 -6.09
CA MET A 329 0.28 26.44 -4.67
C MET A 329 0.88 25.35 -3.78
N GLU A 330 1.23 25.70 -2.55
CA GLU A 330 1.61 24.69 -1.56
C GLU A 330 0.45 23.73 -1.24
N ARG A 331 0.82 22.51 -0.82
CA ARG A 331 -0.14 21.40 -0.62
C ARG A 331 -1.33 21.82 0.24
N ASP A 332 -1.09 22.47 1.37
CA ASP A 332 -2.15 22.76 2.33
C ASP A 332 -3.13 23.81 1.78
N ALA A 333 -2.63 24.80 1.03
CA ALA A 333 -3.49 25.75 0.32
C ALA A 333 -4.31 25.05 -0.77
N MET A 334 -3.68 24.22 -1.61
CA MET A 334 -4.35 23.45 -2.66
C MET A 334 -5.48 22.59 -2.11
N VAL A 335 -5.20 21.80 -1.07
CA VAL A 335 -6.20 20.95 -0.39
C VAL A 335 -7.31 21.79 0.22
N SER A 336 -6.96 22.92 0.86
CA SER A 336 -7.92 23.82 1.48
C SER A 336 -8.89 24.47 0.47
N PHE A 337 -8.40 24.89 -0.70
CA PHE A 337 -9.25 25.42 -1.76
C PHE A 337 -10.15 24.34 -2.37
N PHE A 338 -9.64 23.12 -2.57
CA PHE A 338 -10.44 21.99 -3.08
C PHE A 338 -11.58 21.63 -2.11
N ALA A 339 -11.27 21.52 -0.81
CA ALA A 339 -12.26 21.24 0.23
C ALA A 339 -13.35 22.32 0.36
N ARG A 340 -13.03 23.58 0.03
CA ARG A 340 -14.02 24.67 -0.05
C ARG A 340 -14.84 24.69 -1.34
N GLY A 341 -14.62 23.75 -2.26
CA GLY A 341 -15.29 23.72 -3.56
C GLY A 341 -14.88 24.86 -4.49
N LYS A 342 -13.68 25.42 -4.31
CA LYS A 342 -13.16 26.56 -5.09
C LYS A 342 -12.18 26.14 -6.18
N VAL A 343 -12.04 24.83 -6.42
CA VAL A 343 -11.11 24.28 -7.42
C VAL A 343 -11.76 23.15 -8.19
N GLY A 344 -11.68 23.23 -9.52
CA GLY A 344 -12.16 22.19 -10.42
C GLY A 344 -11.35 20.90 -10.31
N MET A 345 -10.02 20.99 -10.41
CA MET A 345 -9.10 19.86 -10.35
C MET A 345 -7.87 20.12 -9.49
N ILE A 346 -7.35 19.08 -8.83
CA ILE A 346 -6.03 19.10 -8.18
C ILE A 346 -5.24 17.83 -8.50
N LEU A 347 -3.91 17.95 -8.55
CA LEU A 347 -3.02 16.78 -8.58
C LEU A 347 -2.73 16.35 -7.14
N GLY A 348 -3.21 15.16 -6.77
CA GLY A 348 -3.16 14.62 -5.42
C GLY A 348 -2.72 13.16 -5.40
N GLY A 349 -2.83 12.54 -4.23
CA GLY A 349 -2.49 11.12 -4.06
C GLY A 349 -3.60 10.37 -3.36
N SER A 350 -3.67 9.06 -3.58
CA SER A 350 -4.70 8.17 -3.01
C SER A 350 -4.86 8.32 -1.51
N PHE A 351 -3.76 8.61 -0.78
CA PHE A 351 -3.78 8.89 0.65
C PHE A 351 -4.69 10.08 1.08
N MET A 352 -5.14 10.94 0.16
CA MET A 352 -6.08 12.03 0.45
C MET A 352 -7.54 11.57 0.48
N ILE A 353 -7.87 10.44 -0.17
CA ILE A 353 -9.24 9.96 -0.36
C ILE A 353 -9.99 9.78 0.98
N PRO A 354 -9.41 9.13 2.02
CA PRO A 354 -10.14 8.92 3.28
C PRO A 354 -10.58 10.23 3.93
N GLU A 355 -9.69 11.22 3.92
CA GLU A 355 -9.99 12.54 4.49
C GLU A 355 -11.05 13.28 3.67
N PHE A 356 -11.00 13.20 2.34
CA PHE A 356 -12.00 13.82 1.49
C PHE A 356 -13.38 13.17 1.64
N LYS A 357 -13.44 11.84 1.79
CA LYS A 357 -14.69 11.14 2.13
C LYS A 357 -15.20 11.50 3.52
N ARG A 358 -14.31 11.60 4.52
CA ARG A 358 -14.67 12.02 5.88
C ARG A 358 -15.26 13.44 5.93
N LEU A 359 -14.80 14.33 5.05
CA LEU A 359 -15.30 15.69 4.88
C LEU A 359 -16.55 15.78 3.99
N ASP A 360 -17.09 14.64 3.51
CA ASP A 360 -18.25 14.57 2.62
C ASP A 360 -18.11 15.45 1.36
N LEU A 361 -16.90 15.48 0.79
CA LEU A 361 -16.64 16.24 -0.44
C LEU A 361 -17.24 15.53 -1.64
N ASP A 362 -17.87 16.27 -2.54
CA ASP A 362 -18.35 15.74 -3.82
C ASP A 362 -17.22 15.70 -4.87
N PHE A 363 -16.38 14.67 -4.79
CA PHE A 363 -15.26 14.47 -5.69
C PHE A 363 -15.29 13.09 -6.37
N SER A 364 -14.49 12.98 -7.42
CA SER A 364 -14.00 11.69 -7.93
C SER A 364 -12.57 11.89 -8.44
N VAL A 365 -11.98 10.84 -8.99
CA VAL A 365 -10.58 10.80 -9.42
C VAL A 365 -10.47 10.36 -10.88
N ALA A 366 -9.36 10.74 -11.50
CA ALA A 366 -8.97 10.38 -12.85
C ALA A 366 -7.48 9.98 -12.85
N PRO A 367 -7.04 9.10 -13.77
CA PRO A 367 -5.62 8.82 -13.91
C PRO A 367 -4.92 10.07 -14.43
N TYR A 368 -3.59 10.11 -14.28
CA TYR A 368 -2.81 11.17 -14.91
C TYR A 368 -2.98 11.11 -16.44
N PRO A 369 -3.08 12.26 -17.12
CA PRO A 369 -3.37 12.28 -18.55
C PRO A 369 -2.19 11.76 -19.38
N PHE A 370 -2.50 11.32 -20.60
CA PHE A 370 -1.48 10.98 -21.60
C PHE A 370 -0.84 12.25 -22.16
N ASN A 371 0.50 12.28 -22.28
CA ASN A 371 1.18 13.35 -23.01
C ASN A 371 1.25 13.01 -24.50
N GLU A 372 0.20 13.37 -25.22
CA GLU A 372 0.03 13.15 -26.65
C GLU A 372 1.10 13.84 -27.49
N ARG A 373 1.68 14.94 -26.99
CA ARG A 373 2.76 15.69 -27.67
C ARG A 373 4.07 14.91 -27.71
N LYS A 374 4.22 13.90 -26.85
CA LYS A 374 5.42 13.05 -26.73
C LYS A 374 5.14 11.57 -26.97
N GLY A 375 3.87 11.17 -27.07
CA GLY A 375 3.49 9.76 -27.13
C GLY A 375 3.86 9.01 -25.86
N LYS A 376 3.80 9.66 -24.69
CA LYS A 376 4.28 9.11 -23.40
C LYS A 376 3.23 9.29 -22.30
N ASN A 377 3.12 8.29 -21.43
CA ASN A 377 2.34 8.40 -20.20
C ASN A 377 3.00 9.38 -19.23
N ILE A 378 2.20 10.22 -18.57
CA ILE A 378 2.64 10.95 -17.38
C ILE A 378 2.54 9.97 -16.20
N SER A 379 3.58 9.15 -16.02
CA SER A 379 3.57 8.02 -15.08
C SER A 379 3.51 8.49 -13.61
N PRO A 380 2.43 8.19 -12.87
CA PRO A 380 2.32 8.54 -11.46
C PRO A 380 3.35 7.76 -10.62
N LEU A 381 3.77 8.33 -9.50
CA LEU A 381 4.67 7.64 -8.58
C LEU A 381 3.94 6.57 -7.78
N LEU A 382 4.56 5.38 -7.71
CA LEU A 382 4.15 4.28 -6.84
C LEU A 382 4.94 4.35 -5.55
N ASP A 383 4.22 4.68 -4.48
CA ASP A 383 4.79 4.89 -3.16
C ASP A 383 4.46 3.73 -2.22
N PHE A 384 5.32 2.72 -2.23
CA PHE A 384 5.19 1.49 -1.45
C PHE A 384 5.61 1.66 0.01
N LYS A 385 4.81 1.07 0.90
CA LYS A 385 5.06 0.94 2.33
C LYS A 385 5.12 -0.54 2.68
N GLY A 386 5.97 -0.87 3.63
CA GLY A 386 6.22 -2.25 4.02
C GLY A 386 6.84 -2.34 5.41
N PHE A 387 7.10 -3.56 5.86
CA PHE A 387 7.66 -3.81 7.18
C PHE A 387 9.10 -4.32 7.08
N SER A 388 10.02 -3.67 7.79
CA SER A 388 11.38 -4.15 8.00
C SER A 388 11.53 -4.71 9.41
N ILE A 389 12.35 -5.75 9.55
CA ILE A 389 12.82 -6.21 10.86
C ILE A 389 14.11 -5.44 11.22
N VAL A 390 14.14 -4.87 12.41
CA VAL A 390 15.30 -4.16 12.94
C VAL A 390 16.42 -5.16 13.22
N ARG A 391 17.64 -4.83 12.77
CA ARG A 391 18.79 -5.76 12.80
C ARG A 391 19.11 -6.32 14.19
N LYS A 392 18.82 -5.54 15.24
CA LYS A 392 19.12 -5.88 16.65
C LYS A 392 17.94 -6.49 17.39
N THR A 393 16.86 -6.86 16.70
CA THR A 393 15.75 -7.59 17.35
C THR A 393 16.28 -8.85 18.03
N LYS A 394 15.69 -9.19 19.17
CA LYS A 394 15.94 -10.46 19.85
C LYS A 394 14.87 -11.50 19.54
N GLU A 395 13.83 -11.10 18.81
CA GLU A 395 12.64 -11.89 18.51
C GLU A 395 12.41 -12.00 16.99
N PRO A 396 13.42 -12.43 16.19
CA PRO A 396 13.32 -12.39 14.73
C PRO A 396 12.22 -13.31 14.17
N VAL A 397 11.97 -14.46 14.81
CA VAL A 397 10.93 -15.41 14.38
C VAL A 397 9.54 -14.83 14.64
N LEU A 398 9.29 -14.30 15.84
CA LEU A 398 8.02 -13.65 16.16
C LEU A 398 7.78 -12.39 15.30
N ALA A 399 8.83 -11.59 15.05
CA ALA A 399 8.76 -10.44 14.15
C ALA A 399 8.38 -10.86 12.71
N ARG A 400 8.96 -11.95 12.20
CA ARG A 400 8.61 -12.55 10.90
C ARG A 400 7.14 -12.98 10.89
N ARG A 401 6.70 -13.77 11.86
CA ARG A 401 5.34 -14.31 11.92
C ARG A 401 4.27 -13.21 12.03
N LEU A 402 4.56 -12.13 12.76
CA LEU A 402 3.70 -10.95 12.75
C LEU A 402 3.61 -10.32 11.35
N ILE A 403 4.73 -10.16 10.64
CA ILE A 403 4.71 -9.59 9.29
C ILE A 403 3.91 -10.49 8.33
N GLU A 404 4.08 -11.81 8.39
CA GLU A 404 3.32 -12.78 7.59
C GLU A 404 1.82 -12.66 7.84
N TYR A 405 1.41 -12.55 9.10
CA TYR A 405 0.01 -12.26 9.45
C TYR A 405 -0.46 -10.92 8.85
N LEU A 406 0.30 -9.84 9.02
CA LEU A 406 -0.10 -8.50 8.57
C LEU A 406 -0.25 -8.39 7.06
N ILE A 407 0.49 -9.20 6.28
CA ILE A 407 0.40 -9.21 4.82
C ILE A 407 -0.58 -10.27 4.29
N SER A 408 -1.28 -11.01 5.16
CA SER A 408 -2.31 -11.96 4.73
C SER A 408 -3.38 -11.25 3.90
N VAL A 409 -4.01 -11.99 2.99
CA VAL A 409 -5.03 -11.43 2.07
C VAL A 409 -6.13 -10.71 2.86
N GLY A 410 -6.65 -11.32 3.93
CA GLY A 410 -7.73 -10.74 4.72
C GLY A 410 -7.33 -9.49 5.48
N VAL A 411 -6.17 -9.51 6.16
CA VAL A 411 -5.66 -8.34 6.88
C VAL A 411 -5.40 -7.19 5.93
N GLN A 412 -4.75 -7.47 4.79
CA GLN A 412 -4.45 -6.46 3.79
C GLN A 412 -5.71 -5.89 3.14
N LYS A 413 -6.72 -6.72 2.81
CA LYS A 413 -8.02 -6.26 2.30
C LYS A 413 -8.70 -5.33 3.31
N ARG A 414 -8.87 -5.79 4.57
CA ARG A 414 -9.53 -5.01 5.63
C ARG A 414 -8.83 -3.69 5.92
N PHE A 415 -7.50 -3.66 5.83
CA PHE A 415 -6.74 -2.42 5.95
C PHE A 415 -6.94 -1.51 4.73
N CYS A 416 -6.76 -2.03 3.52
CA CYS A 416 -6.72 -1.22 2.30
C CYS A 416 -8.08 -0.64 1.92
N GLU A 417 -9.15 -1.43 2.01
CA GLU A 417 -10.51 -1.04 1.65
C GLU A 417 -11.02 0.15 2.47
N ASN A 418 -10.76 0.16 3.78
CA ASN A 418 -11.21 1.23 4.68
C ASN A 418 -10.48 2.57 4.46
N PHE A 419 -9.26 2.55 3.91
CA PHE A 419 -8.40 3.74 3.80
C PHE A 419 -8.00 4.07 2.37
N TYR A 420 -8.66 3.46 1.37
CA TYR A 420 -8.35 3.69 -0.04
C TYR A 420 -6.85 3.56 -0.35
N LYS A 421 -6.20 2.62 0.37
CA LYS A 421 -4.84 2.18 0.07
C LYS A 421 -4.93 1.08 -0.96
N LEU A 422 -3.86 0.91 -1.74
CA LEU A 422 -3.83 -0.13 -2.77
C LEU A 422 -3.10 -1.35 -2.20
N PRO A 423 -3.74 -2.53 -2.16
CA PRO A 423 -3.07 -3.74 -1.72
C PRO A 423 -1.94 -4.11 -2.68
N VAL A 424 -0.97 -4.86 -2.18
CA VAL A 424 0.14 -5.42 -2.99
C VAL A 424 -0.05 -6.90 -3.27
N ASN A 425 -0.98 -7.57 -2.59
CA ASN A 425 -1.42 -8.92 -2.90
C ASN A 425 -2.43 -8.86 -4.06
N GLU A 426 -2.31 -9.78 -5.02
CA GLU A 426 -3.12 -9.77 -6.24
C GLU A 426 -4.61 -10.02 -6.01
N ASP A 427 -4.95 -10.88 -5.05
CA ASP A 427 -6.34 -11.25 -4.77
C ASP A 427 -7.15 -10.07 -4.20
N PRO A 428 -6.74 -9.40 -3.11
CA PRO A 428 -7.46 -8.22 -2.63
C PRO A 428 -7.37 -7.06 -3.62
N PHE A 429 -6.32 -6.98 -4.45
CA PHE A 429 -6.24 -5.99 -5.53
C PHE A 429 -7.39 -6.15 -6.52
N LYS A 430 -7.60 -7.37 -7.05
CA LYS A 430 -8.69 -7.66 -8.00
C LYS A 430 -10.06 -7.49 -7.36
N ALA A 431 -10.24 -8.02 -6.14
CA ALA A 431 -11.52 -7.90 -5.41
C ALA A 431 -11.93 -6.43 -5.20
N MET A 432 -10.96 -5.56 -4.92
CA MET A 432 -11.24 -4.13 -4.70
C MET A 432 -11.43 -3.35 -6.00
N GLU A 433 -10.85 -3.81 -7.13
CA GLU A 433 -10.95 -3.16 -8.45
C GLU A 433 -12.40 -3.13 -8.95
N GLU A 434 -13.15 -4.19 -8.68
CA GLU A 434 -14.52 -4.38 -9.16
C GLU A 434 -15.57 -3.65 -8.30
N ASN A 435 -15.21 -3.16 -7.12
CA ASN A 435 -16.16 -2.66 -6.11
C ASN A 435 -16.35 -1.13 -6.11
N ASP A 436 -15.38 -0.34 -6.59
CA ASP A 436 -15.41 1.14 -6.51
C ASP A 436 -14.64 1.77 -7.70
N ASP A 437 -15.27 2.68 -8.45
CA ASP A 437 -14.66 3.40 -9.58
C ASP A 437 -13.34 4.12 -9.20
N ILE A 438 -13.20 4.56 -7.94
CA ILE A 438 -11.97 5.17 -7.43
C ILE A 438 -10.85 4.14 -7.38
N PHE A 439 -11.14 2.92 -6.91
CA PHE A 439 -10.16 1.83 -6.91
C PHE A 439 -9.78 1.44 -8.33
N GLU A 440 -10.75 1.25 -9.22
CA GLU A 440 -10.51 0.96 -10.63
C GLU A 440 -9.56 1.99 -11.26
N THR A 441 -9.82 3.28 -11.04
CA THR A 441 -8.97 4.37 -11.55
C THR A 441 -7.57 4.38 -10.92
N ALA A 442 -7.48 4.04 -9.64
CA ALA A 442 -6.19 3.94 -8.95
C ALA A 442 -5.38 2.76 -9.50
N PHE A 443 -6.02 1.65 -9.84
CA PHE A 443 -5.35 0.49 -10.44
C PHE A 443 -4.88 0.75 -11.86
N GLU A 444 -5.62 1.51 -12.68
CA GLU A 444 -5.11 2.04 -13.96
C GLU A 444 -3.85 2.88 -13.76
N SER A 445 -3.82 3.72 -12.73
CA SER A 445 -2.64 4.52 -12.37
C SER A 445 -1.45 3.63 -11.96
N VAL A 446 -1.68 2.48 -11.32
CA VAL A 446 -0.63 1.52 -10.95
C VAL A 446 0.01 0.85 -12.17
N LYS A 447 -0.80 0.51 -13.20
CA LYS A 447 -0.33 -0.14 -14.43
C LYS A 447 0.79 0.68 -15.09
N ILE A 448 0.59 1.99 -15.22
CA ILE A 448 1.56 2.92 -15.85
C ILE A 448 2.54 3.57 -14.87
N GLY A 449 2.43 3.29 -13.56
CA GLY A 449 3.18 4.01 -12.53
C GLY A 449 4.67 3.65 -12.43
N TYR A 450 5.45 4.63 -11.95
CA TYR A 450 6.89 4.57 -11.75
C TYR A 450 7.23 4.34 -10.27
N ILE A 451 8.03 3.32 -9.99
CA ILE A 451 8.46 2.98 -8.62
C ILE A 451 9.40 4.06 -8.11
N ILE A 452 9.15 4.59 -6.92
CA ILE A 452 10.08 5.52 -6.28
C ILE A 452 11.45 4.86 -6.10
N PRO A 453 12.56 5.48 -6.58
CA PRO A 453 13.86 4.85 -6.51
C PRO A 453 14.35 4.63 -5.08
N THR A 454 14.86 3.41 -4.84
CA THR A 454 15.46 2.98 -3.57
C THR A 454 16.89 3.50 -3.41
N SER A 455 17.08 4.81 -3.52
CA SER A 455 18.39 5.46 -3.51
C SER A 455 18.44 6.69 -2.62
N ARG A 456 19.59 6.92 -1.97
CA ARG A 456 19.89 8.19 -1.29
C ARG A 456 19.71 9.38 -2.23
N MET A 457 20.16 9.21 -3.47
CA MET A 457 20.22 10.29 -4.44
C MET A 457 18.83 10.74 -4.87
N TYR A 458 17.82 9.87 -4.81
CA TYR A 458 16.42 10.28 -4.96
C TYR A 458 16.00 11.33 -3.90
N ARG A 459 16.39 11.13 -2.63
CA ARG A 459 16.09 12.10 -1.57
C ARG A 459 16.85 13.42 -1.78
N VAL A 460 18.09 13.35 -2.23
CA VAL A 460 18.89 14.54 -2.59
C VAL A 460 18.21 15.29 -3.73
N TYR A 461 17.88 14.58 -4.82
CA TYR A 461 17.10 15.09 -5.95
C TYR A 461 15.84 15.82 -5.48
N LYS A 462 15.02 15.20 -4.62
CA LYS A 462 13.79 15.84 -4.12
C LYS A 462 14.06 17.18 -3.44
N SER A 463 15.05 17.22 -2.55
CA SER A 463 15.39 18.44 -1.81
C SER A 463 15.99 19.53 -2.70
N THR A 464 16.77 19.13 -3.72
CA THR A 464 17.37 20.04 -4.69
C THR A 464 16.28 20.62 -5.58
N MET A 465 15.49 19.77 -6.24
CA MET A 465 14.43 20.20 -7.16
C MET A 465 13.38 21.07 -6.50
N TRP A 466 13.02 20.81 -5.23
CA TRP A 466 12.10 21.69 -4.51
C TRP A 466 12.59 23.15 -4.45
N LYS A 467 13.89 23.38 -4.25
CA LYS A 467 14.48 24.72 -4.26
C LYS A 467 14.54 25.30 -5.68
N LEU A 468 14.95 24.48 -6.65
CA LEU A 468 15.12 24.89 -8.04
C LEU A 468 13.80 25.29 -8.70
N LEU A 469 12.76 24.47 -8.56
CA LEU A 469 11.43 24.73 -9.14
C LEU A 469 10.85 26.05 -8.61
N ARG A 470 11.04 26.35 -7.33
CA ARG A 470 10.65 27.65 -6.74
C ARG A 470 11.38 28.84 -7.37
N LEU A 471 12.66 28.71 -7.69
CA LEU A 471 13.43 29.78 -8.34
C LEU A 471 12.97 30.02 -9.78
N VAL A 472 12.69 28.95 -10.53
CA VAL A 472 12.14 29.06 -11.90
C VAL A 472 10.75 29.70 -11.88
N PHE A 473 9.82 29.13 -11.12
CA PHE A 473 8.41 29.56 -11.16
C PHE A 473 8.18 30.94 -10.53
N SER A 474 9.09 31.42 -9.69
CA SER A 474 9.10 32.82 -9.23
C SER A 474 9.80 33.79 -10.19
N GLY A 475 10.33 33.30 -11.32
CA GLY A 475 11.05 34.12 -12.31
C GLY A 475 12.42 34.61 -11.84
N LYS A 476 12.94 34.12 -10.71
CA LYS A 476 14.24 34.54 -10.15
C LYS A 476 15.43 34.01 -10.93
N MET A 477 15.25 32.94 -11.70
CA MET A 477 16.28 32.36 -12.57
C MET A 477 15.64 31.73 -13.81
N SER A 478 16.37 31.74 -14.93
CA SER A 478 15.96 31.05 -16.15
C SER A 478 16.09 29.53 -16.02
N VAL A 479 15.26 28.76 -16.73
CA VAL A 479 15.28 27.28 -16.70
C VAL A 479 16.70 26.73 -16.88
N LYS A 480 17.45 27.23 -17.87
CA LYS A 480 18.83 26.83 -18.15
C LYS A 480 19.75 27.02 -16.95
N GLU A 481 19.76 28.21 -16.36
CA GLU A 481 20.63 28.50 -15.21
C GLU A 481 20.32 27.61 -14.00
N VAL A 482 19.04 27.28 -13.79
CA VAL A 482 18.63 26.46 -12.63
C VAL A 482 19.06 25.01 -12.81
N LEU A 483 18.92 24.48 -14.03
CA LEU A 483 19.36 23.12 -14.36
C LEU A 483 20.88 22.98 -14.27
N GLU A 484 21.65 23.88 -14.89
CA GLU A 484 23.11 23.84 -14.84
C GLU A 484 23.65 23.91 -13.39
N LYS A 485 23.12 24.83 -12.57
CA LYS A 485 23.53 24.93 -11.16
C LYS A 485 23.08 23.72 -10.35
N GLY A 486 21.86 23.24 -10.61
CA GLY A 486 21.32 22.07 -9.96
C GLY A 486 22.13 20.81 -10.24
N GLN A 487 22.53 20.59 -11.50
CA GLN A 487 23.35 19.46 -11.91
C GLN A 487 24.70 19.47 -11.19
N LYS A 488 25.39 20.62 -11.14
CA LYS A 488 26.65 20.76 -10.40
C LYS A 488 26.53 20.39 -8.92
N ILE A 489 25.41 20.73 -8.29
CA ILE A 489 25.14 20.36 -6.89
C ILE A 489 24.97 18.83 -6.76
N LEU A 490 24.18 18.22 -7.65
CA LEU A 490 23.93 16.78 -7.63
C LEU A 490 25.20 15.97 -7.90
N ASP A 491 26.00 16.38 -8.89
CA ASP A 491 27.27 15.74 -9.24
C ASP A 491 28.26 15.79 -8.08
N ARG A 492 28.36 16.93 -7.40
CA ARG A 492 29.22 17.07 -6.22
C ARG A 492 28.78 16.14 -5.09
N ILE A 493 27.49 16.13 -4.76
CA ILE A 493 26.96 15.28 -3.67
C ILE A 493 27.13 13.80 -4.00
N TRP A 494 26.92 13.40 -5.27
CA TRP A 494 27.16 12.04 -5.71
C TRP A 494 28.64 11.65 -5.55
N LYS A 495 29.58 12.48 -6.01
CA LYS A 495 31.03 12.26 -5.86
C LYS A 495 31.49 12.20 -4.40
N GLU A 496 30.88 12.97 -3.51
CA GLU A 496 31.17 12.94 -2.07
C GLU A 496 30.58 11.71 -1.39
N GLY A 497 29.47 11.17 -1.90
CA GLY A 497 28.78 10.01 -1.34
C GLY A 497 29.26 8.65 -1.85
N THR A 498 30.08 8.61 -2.90
CA THR A 498 30.75 7.41 -3.44
C THR A 498 32.17 7.22 -2.90
N LYS A 499 32.71 8.21 -2.19
CA LYS A 499 33.89 8.09 -1.33
C LYS A 499 33.49 7.55 0.04
#